data_AF-A0A951MHM9-F1
#
_entry.id   AF-A0A951MHM9-F1
#
_cell.length_a   1.000
_cell.length_b   1.000
_cell.length_c   1.000
_cell.angle_alpha   90.00
_cell.angle_beta   90.00
_cell.angle_gamma   90.00
#
_symmetry.space_group_name_H-M   'P 1'
#
loop_
_entity.id
_entity.type
_entity.pdbx_description
1 polymer ?
#
loop_
_entity_poly.entity_id
_entity_poly.type
_entity_poly.pdbx_seq_one_letter_code
_entity_poly.pdbx_strand_id
1 'polypeptide(L)'
;MPTNVRDPRTIVTPDAFEIDPALLGLPLAPPGRRFWAMAVDMAVVGTLTAVLSSVQLLLWTVIGLVLLRLALRRRGRPVGEAAGLVLRLAVGCLGLGILGIALLVFAVAPLSDGREGAVERRVASALESAAAAGAGDDETVRALSGVDMADADGPEEAVALFETVLEGLEEAPLAASLKRRILVASVPPTAPWAGQADSLVDVAMARSAAGDAGPGGPDPEAEPDPFVDVSAAADTIEALSGEVADLRRALEAERSAREELAAELESGGSGAAALATLLRDVWEQLGSAIGLWSIYFTVLLTVWNGQTVGKRLLGIRVVGLDGSRIGWWHAFERAGGYVAGLATGLLGFAQVFWDPNRQCIHDKIVGTVVVDERAERVPGAWQEAWAATATHNHGKTEP
;
A
#
# COMPACT_ATOMS: atom_id res chain seq x y z
N MET A 1 -7.29 45.88 3.90
CA MET A 1 -8.54 45.91 4.69
C MET A 1 -8.14 46.19 6.12
N PRO A 2 -8.73 47.20 6.79
CA PRO A 2 -8.51 47.38 8.22
C PRO A 2 -8.97 46.11 8.94
N THR A 3 -8.14 45.56 9.81
CA THR A 3 -8.50 44.44 10.68
C THR A 3 -9.70 44.86 11.52
N ASN A 4 -10.73 44.02 11.60
CA ASN A 4 -11.87 44.29 12.45
C ASN A 4 -11.44 44.15 13.91
N VAL A 5 -10.99 45.26 14.51
CA VAL A 5 -10.46 45.34 15.89
C VAL A 5 -11.45 44.79 16.93
N ARG A 6 -12.74 44.63 16.58
CA ARG A 6 -13.76 44.05 17.46
C ARG A 6 -13.63 42.54 17.68
N ASP A 7 -12.99 41.80 16.77
CA ASP A 7 -12.79 40.36 16.93
C ASP A 7 -11.36 40.10 17.46
N PRO A 8 -11.20 39.62 18.71
CA PRO A 8 -9.89 39.40 19.31
C PRO A 8 -9.04 38.44 18.49
N ARG A 9 -9.66 37.53 17.72
CA ARG A 9 -8.98 36.58 16.83
C ARG A 9 -8.29 37.22 15.63
N THR A 10 -8.43 38.53 15.44
CA THR A 10 -7.79 39.25 14.34
C THR A 10 -6.44 39.85 14.73
N ILE A 11 -6.07 39.84 16.01
CA ILE A 11 -4.83 40.41 16.55
C ILE A 11 -4.22 39.48 17.61
N VAL A 12 -2.93 39.61 17.89
CA VAL A 12 -2.27 38.85 18.97
C VAL A 12 -2.69 39.39 20.36
N THR A 13 -3.19 38.53 21.26
CA THR A 13 -3.68 38.87 22.62
C THR A 13 -2.90 38.13 23.72
N PRO A 14 -2.80 38.70 24.96
CA PRO A 14 -2.01 38.11 26.06
C PRO A 14 -2.67 36.90 26.77
N ASP A 15 -3.85 36.45 26.32
CA ASP A 15 -4.65 35.45 27.05
C ASP A 15 -4.06 34.02 27.03
N ALA A 16 -3.00 33.79 26.24
CA ALA A 16 -2.35 32.50 26.12
C ALA A 16 -0.82 32.67 26.22
N PHE A 17 -0.26 32.44 27.42
CA PHE A 17 1.18 32.45 27.74
C PHE A 17 1.86 33.83 27.78
N GLU A 18 3.09 33.87 28.32
CA GLU A 18 3.95 35.06 28.29
C GLU A 18 4.36 35.36 26.83
N ILE A 19 3.61 36.26 26.18
CA ILE A 19 3.86 36.69 24.80
C ILE A 19 4.78 37.91 24.81
N ASP A 20 5.77 37.93 23.91
CA ASP A 20 6.64 39.09 23.72
C ASP A 20 5.78 40.34 23.42
N PRO A 21 5.91 41.43 24.23
CA PRO A 21 5.14 42.66 24.04
C PRO A 21 5.25 43.26 22.62
N ALA A 22 6.34 42.99 21.91
CA ALA A 22 6.54 43.45 20.53
C ALA A 22 5.53 42.84 19.54
N LEU A 23 4.93 41.68 19.87
CA LEU A 23 3.98 40.97 19.02
C LEU A 23 2.53 41.45 19.20
N LEU A 24 2.23 42.14 20.30
CA LEU A 24 0.86 42.55 20.62
C LEU A 24 0.31 43.56 19.60
N GLY A 25 -0.92 43.33 19.16
CA GLY A 25 -1.58 44.15 18.13
C GLY A 25 -1.12 43.88 16.68
N LEU A 26 -0.25 42.88 16.46
CA LEU A 26 0.03 42.40 15.10
C LEU A 26 -1.22 41.69 14.54
N PRO A 27 -1.56 41.93 13.27
CA PRO A 27 -2.72 41.30 12.63
C PRO A 27 -2.46 39.81 12.38
N LEU A 28 -3.40 38.97 12.77
CA LEU A 28 -3.34 37.52 12.59
C LEU A 28 -3.83 37.10 11.20
N ALA A 29 -3.13 36.16 10.57
CA ALA A 29 -3.50 35.63 9.27
C ALA A 29 -4.88 34.91 9.33
N PRO A 30 -5.83 35.25 8.43
CA PRO A 30 -7.13 34.60 8.39
C PRO A 30 -7.04 33.16 7.90
N PRO A 31 -8.01 32.29 8.28
CA PRO A 31 -7.97 30.86 7.99
C PRO A 31 -7.87 30.57 6.49
N GLY A 32 -8.60 31.32 5.64
CA GLY A 32 -8.55 31.15 4.19
C GLY A 32 -7.16 31.40 3.58
N ARG A 33 -6.38 32.36 4.11
CA ARG A 33 -5.02 32.60 3.63
C ARG A 33 -4.06 31.49 4.06
N ARG A 34 -4.23 30.97 5.28
CA ARG A 34 -3.43 29.83 5.74
C ARG A 34 -3.72 28.59 4.89
N PHE A 35 -4.99 28.33 4.59
CA PHE A 35 -5.40 27.23 3.72
C PHE A 35 -4.75 27.31 2.33
N TRP A 36 -4.87 28.46 1.64
CA TRP A 36 -4.26 28.62 0.32
C TRP A 36 -2.73 28.57 0.35
N ALA A 37 -2.09 29.05 1.42
CA ALA A 37 -0.64 28.93 1.56
C ALA A 37 -0.23 27.44 1.63
N MET A 38 -0.97 26.66 2.41
CA MET A 38 -0.75 25.22 2.56
C MET A 38 -1.01 24.47 1.25
N ALA A 39 -2.05 24.86 0.49
CA ALA A 39 -2.34 24.26 -0.81
C ALA A 39 -1.20 24.50 -1.83
N VAL A 40 -0.64 25.73 -1.85
CA VAL A 40 0.52 26.05 -2.69
C VAL A 40 1.76 25.28 -2.24
N ASP A 41 2.02 25.21 -0.94
CA ASP A 41 3.14 24.42 -0.40
C ASP A 41 3.02 22.93 -0.76
N MET A 42 1.80 22.38 -0.71
CA MET A 42 1.53 20.99 -1.12
C MET A 42 1.78 20.78 -2.62
N ALA A 43 1.38 21.72 -3.48
CA ALA A 43 1.67 21.64 -4.91
C ALA A 43 3.18 21.71 -5.19
N VAL A 44 3.92 22.55 -4.47
CA VAL A 44 5.38 22.65 -4.58
C VAL A 44 6.05 21.36 -4.13
N VAL A 45 5.70 20.84 -2.95
CA VAL A 45 6.26 19.58 -2.44
C VAL A 45 5.91 18.42 -3.37
N GLY A 46 4.66 18.32 -3.85
CA GLY A 46 4.25 17.28 -4.79
C GLY A 46 5.02 17.34 -6.11
N THR A 47 5.22 18.54 -6.66
CA THR A 47 6.05 18.74 -7.87
C THR A 47 7.50 18.36 -7.60
N LEU A 48 8.03 18.75 -6.44
CA LEU A 48 9.40 18.44 -6.03
C LEU A 48 9.58 16.91 -5.89
N THR A 49 8.66 16.21 -5.23
CA THR A 49 8.65 14.75 -5.14
C THR A 49 8.67 14.11 -6.53
N ALA A 50 7.75 14.50 -7.42
CA ALA A 50 7.68 13.96 -8.77
C ALA A 50 8.98 14.16 -9.57
N VAL A 51 9.58 15.34 -9.46
CA VAL A 51 10.86 15.65 -10.09
C VAL A 51 12.00 14.82 -9.48
N LEU A 52 12.13 14.77 -8.15
CA LEU A 52 13.20 13.98 -7.52
C LEU A 52 13.09 12.49 -7.86
N SER A 53 11.89 11.93 -7.88
CA SER A 53 11.66 10.54 -8.28
C SER A 53 12.11 10.29 -9.73
N SER A 54 11.84 11.24 -10.64
CA SER A 54 12.30 11.14 -12.04
C SER A 54 13.83 11.30 -12.20
N VAL A 55 14.44 12.19 -11.41
CA VAL A 55 15.89 12.47 -11.46
C VAL A 55 16.69 11.32 -10.87
N GLN A 56 16.20 10.66 -9.82
CA GLN A 56 16.84 9.47 -9.25
C GLN A 56 17.01 8.39 -10.30
N LEU A 57 15.98 8.09 -11.09
CA LEU A 57 16.04 7.11 -12.18
C LEU A 57 17.08 7.51 -13.24
N LEU A 58 17.08 8.78 -13.67
CA LEU A 58 18.07 9.29 -14.62
C LEU A 58 19.51 9.20 -14.07
N LEU A 59 19.71 9.56 -12.80
CA LEU A 59 21.02 9.58 -12.14
C LEU A 59 21.58 8.16 -12.00
N TRP A 60 20.76 7.19 -11.58
CA TRP A 60 21.14 5.78 -11.50
C TRP A 60 21.52 5.22 -12.88
N THR A 61 20.77 5.60 -13.92
CA THR A 61 21.05 5.19 -15.29
C THR A 61 22.39 5.75 -15.79
N VAL A 62 22.66 7.03 -15.57
CA VAL A 62 23.91 7.70 -15.98
C VAL A 62 25.11 7.16 -15.19
N ILE A 63 24.97 6.95 -13.87
CA ILE A 63 26.02 6.37 -13.02
C ILE A 63 26.37 4.95 -13.49
N GLY A 64 25.36 4.11 -13.75
CA GLY A 64 25.57 2.78 -14.31
C GLY A 64 26.34 2.82 -15.64
N LEU A 65 25.95 3.72 -16.55
CA LEU A 65 26.60 3.89 -17.86
C LEU A 65 28.04 4.41 -17.75
N VAL A 66 28.31 5.32 -16.83
CA VAL A 66 29.66 5.88 -16.57
C VAL A 66 30.57 4.82 -15.95
N LEU A 67 30.09 4.04 -14.98
CA LEU A 67 30.84 2.94 -14.37
C LEU A 67 31.13 1.83 -15.39
N LEU A 68 30.14 1.45 -16.20
CA LEU A 68 30.32 0.49 -17.30
C LEU A 68 31.35 1.01 -18.32
N ARG A 69 31.29 2.29 -18.69
CA ARG A 69 32.26 2.90 -19.61
C ARG A 69 33.66 3.00 -19.00
N LEU A 70 33.79 3.24 -17.70
CA LEU A 70 35.08 3.23 -17.00
C LEU A 70 35.66 1.81 -16.93
N ALA A 71 34.84 0.80 -16.69
CA ALA A 71 35.24 -0.60 -16.69
C ALA A 71 35.70 -1.07 -18.09
N LEU A 72 35.05 -0.58 -19.15
CA LEU A 72 35.36 -0.93 -20.54
C LEU A 72 36.49 -0.09 -21.18
N ARG A 73 36.93 1.01 -20.54
CA ARG A 73 38.01 1.86 -21.06
C ARG A 73 39.37 1.21 -20.84
N ARG A 74 39.92 0.57 -21.89
CA ARG A 74 41.35 0.24 -21.97
C ARG A 74 42.17 1.51 -22.23
N ARG A 75 42.98 1.94 -21.26
CA ARG A 75 44.12 2.85 -21.53
C ARG A 75 45.31 2.50 -20.65
N GLY A 76 46.45 2.26 -21.32
CA GLY A 76 47.69 1.80 -20.71
C GLY A 76 48.41 2.90 -19.95
N ARG A 77 48.82 2.58 -18.72
CA ARG A 77 50.19 2.63 -18.18
C ARG A 77 50.21 2.16 -16.71
N PRO A 78 51.36 1.65 -16.21
CA PRO A 78 51.41 0.68 -15.14
C PRO A 78 51.55 1.36 -13.77
N VAL A 79 50.59 1.17 -12.88
CA VAL A 79 50.77 1.37 -11.45
C VAL A 79 50.12 0.19 -10.75
N GLY A 80 50.94 -0.63 -10.08
CA GLY A 80 50.55 -1.82 -9.31
C GLY A 80 49.61 -2.77 -10.07
N GLU A 81 50.15 -3.60 -10.96
CA GLU A 81 49.37 -4.46 -11.89
C GLU A 81 48.23 -5.24 -11.20
N ALA A 82 48.43 -5.72 -9.98
CA ALA A 82 47.41 -6.44 -9.22
C ALA A 82 46.36 -5.51 -8.58
N ALA A 83 46.76 -4.43 -7.92
CA ALA A 83 45.83 -3.55 -7.21
C ALA A 83 44.91 -2.76 -8.16
N GLY A 84 45.46 -2.31 -9.31
CA GLY A 84 44.68 -1.64 -10.34
C GLY A 84 43.72 -2.58 -11.08
N LEU A 85 44.09 -3.85 -11.26
CA LEU A 85 43.23 -4.88 -11.84
C LEU A 85 42.12 -5.30 -10.87
N VAL A 86 42.45 -5.52 -9.60
CA VAL A 86 41.48 -5.89 -8.54
C VAL A 86 40.47 -4.76 -8.32
N LEU A 87 40.90 -3.50 -8.27
CA LEU A 87 39.99 -2.36 -8.15
C LEU A 87 39.10 -2.21 -9.39
N ARG A 88 39.61 -2.46 -10.61
CA ARG A 88 38.82 -2.41 -11.85
C ARG A 88 37.84 -3.59 -11.97
N LEU A 89 38.23 -4.78 -11.54
CA LEU A 89 37.34 -5.94 -11.41
C LEU A 89 36.28 -5.70 -10.34
N ALA A 90 36.65 -5.13 -9.19
CA ALA A 90 35.70 -4.82 -8.12
C ALA A 90 34.69 -3.74 -8.53
N VAL A 91 35.14 -2.65 -9.17
CA VAL A 91 34.25 -1.59 -9.69
C VAL A 91 33.44 -2.09 -10.88
N GLY A 92 34.00 -2.96 -11.73
CA GLY A 92 33.29 -3.63 -12.82
C GLY A 92 32.23 -4.62 -12.33
N CYS A 93 32.53 -5.43 -11.31
CA CYS A 93 31.57 -6.34 -10.68
C CYS A 93 30.49 -5.59 -9.89
N LEU A 94 30.83 -4.47 -9.26
CA LEU A 94 29.84 -3.58 -8.61
C LEU A 94 28.91 -2.95 -9.66
N GLY A 95 29.46 -2.47 -10.78
CA GLY A 95 28.67 -1.93 -11.90
C GLY A 95 27.79 -2.98 -12.58
N LEU A 96 28.32 -4.20 -12.80
CA LEU A 96 27.56 -5.34 -13.31
C LEU A 96 26.52 -5.84 -12.30
N GLY A 97 26.79 -5.74 -11.00
CA GLY A 97 25.85 -6.07 -9.94
C GLY A 97 24.70 -5.08 -9.87
N ILE A 98 24.97 -3.77 -9.93
CA ILE A 98 23.92 -2.74 -9.95
C ILE A 98 23.09 -2.83 -11.24
N LEU A 99 23.74 -2.98 -12.40
CA LEU A 99 23.05 -3.17 -13.68
C LEU A 99 22.28 -4.50 -13.71
N GLY A 100 22.85 -5.55 -13.12
CA GLY A 100 22.25 -6.87 -12.98
C GLY A 100 21.06 -6.87 -12.04
N ILE A 101 21.09 -6.14 -10.93
CA ILE A 101 19.95 -5.98 -10.02
C ILE A 101 18.88 -5.11 -10.67
N ALA A 102 19.24 -4.06 -11.42
CA ALA A 102 18.26 -3.26 -12.16
C ALA A 102 17.60 -4.06 -13.30
N LEU A 103 18.39 -4.84 -14.06
CA LEU A 103 17.88 -5.79 -15.04
C LEU A 103 17.11 -6.93 -14.39
N LEU A 104 17.52 -7.42 -13.22
CA LEU A 104 16.81 -8.42 -12.44
C LEU A 104 15.49 -7.86 -11.96
N VAL A 105 15.41 -6.65 -11.42
CA VAL A 105 14.14 -6.04 -11.00
C VAL A 105 13.25 -5.77 -12.20
N PHE A 106 13.81 -5.36 -13.36
CA PHE A 106 13.03 -5.18 -14.59
C PHE A 106 12.64 -6.50 -15.27
N ALA A 107 13.43 -7.57 -15.10
CA ALA A 107 13.14 -8.91 -15.59
C ALA A 107 12.30 -9.72 -14.61
N VAL A 108 12.34 -9.40 -13.31
CA VAL A 108 11.56 -9.98 -12.22
C VAL A 108 10.26 -9.22 -12.00
N ALA A 109 10.12 -7.96 -12.37
CA ALA A 109 8.82 -7.28 -12.42
C ALA A 109 7.78 -8.04 -13.28
N PRO A 110 8.17 -8.66 -14.42
CA PRO A 110 7.34 -9.64 -15.13
C PRO A 110 7.51 -11.12 -14.69
N LEU A 111 8.34 -11.43 -13.67
CA LEU A 111 8.39 -12.77 -13.02
C LEU A 111 7.68 -12.81 -11.65
N SER A 112 7.44 -11.64 -11.02
CA SER A 112 6.53 -11.43 -9.91
C SER A 112 5.09 -11.28 -10.40
N ASP A 113 4.93 -11.09 -11.71
CA ASP A 113 3.77 -11.57 -12.44
C ASP A 113 3.80 -13.10 -12.33
N GLY A 114 3.15 -13.60 -11.29
CA GLY A 114 3.38 -14.93 -10.74
C GLY A 114 3.06 -16.07 -11.71
N ARG A 115 3.21 -17.31 -11.23
CA ARG A 115 2.73 -18.55 -11.88
C ARG A 115 1.36 -18.34 -12.56
N GLU A 116 0.48 -17.61 -11.88
CA GLU A 116 -0.85 -17.15 -12.32
C GLU A 116 -0.82 -16.43 -13.68
N GLY A 117 -0.05 -15.34 -13.83
CA GLY A 117 0.03 -14.58 -15.08
C GLY A 117 0.68 -15.35 -16.24
N ALA A 118 1.55 -16.32 -15.94
CA ALA A 118 2.15 -17.21 -16.95
C ALA A 118 1.17 -18.27 -17.46
N VAL A 119 0.30 -18.81 -16.58
CA VAL A 119 -0.78 -19.73 -16.94
C VAL A 119 -1.83 -19.01 -17.77
N GLU A 120 -2.27 -17.83 -17.33
CA GLU A 120 -3.29 -17.01 -18.00
C GLU A 120 -2.89 -16.65 -19.44
N ARG A 121 -1.65 -16.17 -19.67
CA ARG A 121 -1.15 -15.87 -21.03
C ARG A 121 -1.06 -17.09 -21.94
N ARG A 122 -0.73 -18.26 -21.39
CA ARG A 122 -0.66 -19.51 -22.16
C ARG A 122 -2.05 -19.99 -22.54
N VAL A 123 -2.99 -19.96 -21.60
CA VAL A 123 -4.40 -20.29 -21.85
C VAL A 123 -4.97 -19.36 -22.92
N ALA A 124 -4.75 -18.04 -22.79
CA ALA A 124 -5.20 -17.05 -23.79
C ALA A 124 -4.63 -17.31 -25.20
N SER A 125 -3.32 -17.53 -25.32
CA SER A 125 -2.67 -17.79 -26.62
C SER A 125 -3.03 -19.14 -27.24
N ALA A 126 -3.25 -20.17 -26.43
CA ALA A 126 -3.72 -21.47 -26.88
C ALA A 126 -5.19 -21.40 -27.37
N LEU A 127 -6.04 -20.62 -26.70
CA LEU A 127 -7.42 -20.39 -27.14
C LEU A 127 -7.48 -19.56 -28.42
N GLU A 128 -6.66 -18.53 -28.55
CA GLU A 128 -6.59 -17.70 -29.76
C GLU A 128 -6.09 -18.52 -30.97
N SER A 129 -5.09 -19.39 -30.77
CA SER A 129 -4.59 -20.28 -31.82
C SER A 129 -5.58 -21.40 -32.18
N ALA A 130 -6.26 -22.01 -31.21
CA ALA A 130 -7.31 -22.99 -31.46
C ALA A 130 -8.52 -22.38 -32.19
N ALA A 131 -8.93 -21.16 -31.81
CA ALA A 131 -9.98 -20.41 -32.49
C ALA A 131 -9.60 -20.03 -33.93
N ALA A 132 -8.35 -19.61 -34.16
CA ALA A 132 -7.84 -19.28 -35.49
C ALA A 132 -7.70 -20.50 -36.41
N ALA A 133 -7.44 -21.69 -35.85
CA ALA A 133 -7.31 -22.94 -36.58
C ALA A 133 -8.66 -23.62 -36.90
N GLY A 134 -9.76 -23.19 -36.28
CA GLY A 134 -11.03 -23.92 -36.33
C GLY A 134 -10.90 -25.32 -35.70
N ALA A 135 -10.02 -25.46 -34.72
CA ALA A 135 -9.68 -26.71 -34.05
C ALA A 135 -10.92 -27.30 -33.36
N GLY A 136 -11.15 -28.59 -33.53
CA GLY A 136 -12.16 -29.32 -32.76
C GLY A 136 -11.73 -29.52 -31.30
N ASP A 137 -12.67 -29.88 -30.42
CA ASP A 137 -12.44 -30.06 -28.98
C ASP A 137 -11.18 -30.86 -28.63
N ASP A 138 -10.84 -31.90 -29.41
CA ASP A 138 -9.67 -32.76 -29.19
C ASP A 138 -8.32 -32.09 -29.47
N GLU A 139 -8.29 -31.11 -30.36
CA GLU A 139 -7.09 -30.34 -30.70
C GLU A 139 -6.90 -29.18 -29.71
N THR A 140 -7.99 -28.55 -29.28
CA THR A 140 -8.00 -27.58 -28.17
C THR A 140 -7.53 -28.22 -26.86
N VAL A 141 -7.97 -29.44 -26.55
CA VAL A 141 -7.49 -30.20 -25.37
C VAL A 141 -5.99 -30.46 -25.45
N ARG A 142 -5.45 -30.86 -26.61
CA ARG A 142 -3.99 -31.07 -26.77
C ARG A 142 -3.17 -29.79 -26.68
N ALA A 143 -3.70 -28.68 -27.18
CA ALA A 143 -3.02 -27.39 -27.11
C ALA A 143 -2.93 -26.87 -25.67
N LEU A 144 -3.94 -27.17 -24.86
CA LEU A 144 -4.05 -26.73 -23.47
C LEU A 144 -3.50 -27.75 -22.45
N SER A 145 -3.35 -29.03 -22.80
CA SER A 145 -2.81 -30.09 -21.92
C SER A 145 -1.30 -30.00 -21.68
N GLY A 146 -0.64 -28.91 -22.11
CA GLY A 146 0.79 -28.65 -21.89
C GLY A 146 1.10 -27.86 -20.62
N VAL A 147 0.10 -27.59 -19.77
CA VAL A 147 0.30 -26.97 -18.46
C VAL A 147 0.84 -28.04 -17.52
N ASP A 148 2.15 -27.97 -17.25
CA ASP A 148 2.84 -28.95 -16.43
C ASP A 148 2.41 -28.82 -14.96
N MET A 149 1.58 -29.74 -14.49
CA MET A 149 1.10 -29.80 -13.10
C MET A 149 2.01 -30.64 -12.19
N ALA A 150 3.21 -30.97 -12.66
CA ALA A 150 4.15 -31.86 -11.98
C ALA A 150 4.72 -31.33 -10.64
N ASP A 151 4.54 -30.05 -10.35
CA ASP A 151 5.07 -29.42 -9.13
C ASP A 151 4.18 -29.61 -7.90
N ALA A 152 2.96 -30.16 -8.03
CA ALA A 152 2.10 -30.40 -6.88
C ALA A 152 2.58 -31.63 -6.10
N ASP A 153 3.12 -31.42 -4.91
CA ASP A 153 3.62 -32.49 -4.03
C ASP A 153 2.47 -33.24 -3.34
N GLY A 154 1.24 -32.69 -3.36
CA GLY A 154 0.07 -33.28 -2.72
C GLY A 154 -1.28 -32.88 -3.34
N PRO A 155 -2.38 -33.54 -2.90
CA PRO A 155 -3.72 -33.37 -3.48
C PRO A 155 -4.33 -31.97 -3.27
N GLU A 156 -4.01 -31.29 -2.15
CA GLU A 156 -4.49 -29.92 -1.90
C GLU A 156 -3.84 -28.91 -2.85
N GLU A 157 -2.54 -29.07 -3.11
CA GLU A 157 -1.80 -28.22 -4.04
C GLU A 157 -2.23 -28.47 -5.50
N ALA A 158 -2.61 -29.70 -5.83
CA ALA A 158 -3.19 -30.03 -7.14
C ALA A 158 -4.54 -29.33 -7.36
N VAL A 159 -5.41 -29.29 -6.34
CA VAL A 159 -6.71 -28.58 -6.42
C VAL A 159 -6.52 -27.08 -6.59
N ALA A 160 -5.62 -26.46 -5.84
CA ALA A 160 -5.30 -25.04 -6.00
C ALA A 160 -4.79 -24.73 -7.43
N LEU A 161 -3.98 -25.63 -8.01
CA LEU A 161 -3.50 -25.45 -9.38
C LEU A 161 -4.62 -25.56 -10.43
N PHE A 162 -5.57 -26.46 -10.22
CA PHE A 162 -6.74 -26.58 -11.09
C PHE A 162 -7.64 -25.34 -11.01
N GLU A 163 -7.81 -24.76 -9.82
CA GLU A 163 -8.56 -23.52 -9.61
C GLU A 163 -7.91 -22.35 -10.35
N THR A 164 -6.59 -22.19 -10.29
CA THR A 164 -5.85 -21.17 -11.06
C THR A 164 -6.02 -21.34 -12.58
N VAL A 165 -6.03 -22.58 -13.09
CA VAL A 165 -6.28 -22.81 -14.51
C VAL A 165 -7.73 -22.50 -14.87
N LEU A 166 -8.68 -22.76 -13.99
CA LEU A 166 -10.11 -22.47 -14.20
C LEU A 166 -10.40 -20.98 -14.22
N GLU A 167 -9.78 -20.19 -13.34
CA GLU A 167 -9.82 -18.72 -13.36
C GLU A 167 -9.31 -18.17 -14.70
N GLY A 168 -8.17 -18.67 -15.18
CA GLY A 168 -7.65 -18.29 -16.51
C GLY A 168 -8.53 -18.72 -17.69
N LEU A 169 -9.44 -19.68 -17.48
CA LEU A 169 -10.44 -20.15 -18.46
C LEU A 169 -11.82 -19.50 -18.26
N GLU A 170 -11.98 -18.58 -17.31
CA GLU A 170 -13.27 -18.00 -16.95
C GLU A 170 -13.80 -17.08 -18.05
N GLU A 171 -12.92 -16.29 -18.67
CA GLU A 171 -13.28 -15.40 -19.80
C GLU A 171 -13.48 -16.14 -21.14
N ALA A 172 -13.13 -17.43 -21.19
CA ALA A 172 -13.25 -18.25 -22.40
C ALA A 172 -14.65 -18.89 -22.51
N PRO A 173 -15.36 -18.76 -23.64
CA PRO A 173 -16.69 -19.34 -23.86
C PRO A 173 -16.64 -20.86 -24.11
N LEU A 174 -16.03 -21.62 -23.22
CA LEU A 174 -15.87 -23.08 -23.30
C LEU A 174 -16.93 -23.79 -22.46
N ALA A 175 -17.47 -24.88 -22.97
CA ALA A 175 -18.38 -25.75 -22.21
C ALA A 175 -17.66 -26.39 -21.01
N ALA A 176 -18.38 -26.59 -19.90
CA ALA A 176 -17.82 -27.19 -18.67
C ALA A 176 -17.21 -28.58 -18.90
N SER A 177 -17.79 -29.38 -19.79
CA SER A 177 -17.27 -30.69 -20.21
C SER A 177 -15.89 -30.57 -20.88
N LEU A 178 -15.65 -29.51 -21.64
CA LEU A 178 -14.37 -29.25 -22.29
C LEU A 178 -13.32 -28.76 -21.28
N LYS A 179 -13.71 -27.88 -20.35
CA LYS A 179 -12.85 -27.44 -19.22
C LYS A 179 -12.36 -28.65 -18.39
N ARG A 180 -13.27 -29.56 -18.02
CA ARG A 180 -12.91 -30.82 -17.32
C ARG A 180 -11.91 -31.66 -18.11
N ARG A 181 -12.15 -31.85 -19.41
CA ARG A 181 -11.25 -32.63 -20.28
C ARG A 181 -9.85 -32.03 -20.37
N ILE A 182 -9.73 -30.70 -20.39
CA ILE A 182 -8.43 -30.00 -20.36
C ILE A 182 -7.70 -30.23 -19.04
N LEU A 183 -8.40 -30.14 -17.91
CA LEU A 183 -7.81 -30.36 -16.58
C LEU A 183 -7.32 -31.81 -16.41
N VAL A 184 -8.14 -32.80 -16.76
CA VAL A 184 -7.76 -34.22 -16.68
C VAL A 184 -6.59 -34.55 -17.61
N ALA A 185 -6.57 -33.97 -18.82
CA ALA A 185 -5.48 -34.18 -19.76
C ALA A 185 -4.15 -33.54 -19.31
N SER A 186 -4.20 -32.54 -18.43
CA SER A 186 -3.02 -31.84 -17.88
C SER A 186 -2.39 -32.59 -16.69
N VAL A 187 -2.97 -33.72 -16.24
CA VAL A 187 -2.49 -34.48 -15.09
C VAL A 187 -1.28 -35.34 -15.48
N PRO A 188 -0.13 -35.21 -14.80
CA PRO A 188 1.03 -36.05 -15.05
C PRO A 188 0.75 -37.49 -14.55
N PRO A 189 0.99 -38.53 -15.37
CA PRO A 189 0.79 -39.92 -14.95
C PRO A 189 1.77 -40.37 -13.85
N THR A 190 2.83 -39.61 -13.62
CA THR A 190 3.85 -39.85 -12.60
C THR A 190 3.54 -39.21 -11.25
N ALA A 191 2.49 -38.39 -11.15
CA ALA A 191 2.16 -37.69 -9.91
C ALA A 191 1.66 -38.69 -8.83
N PRO A 192 2.07 -38.55 -7.56
CA PRO A 192 1.62 -39.43 -6.47
C PRO A 192 0.09 -39.44 -6.29
N TRP A 193 -0.57 -38.34 -6.66
CA TRP A 193 -2.01 -38.12 -6.59
C TRP A 193 -2.73 -38.40 -7.92
N ALA A 194 -2.04 -38.84 -8.97
CA ALA A 194 -2.63 -39.06 -10.30
C ALA A 194 -3.81 -40.05 -10.28
N GLY A 195 -3.78 -41.06 -9.39
CA GLY A 195 -4.88 -42.01 -9.20
C GLY A 195 -6.16 -41.39 -8.62
N GLN A 196 -6.10 -40.17 -8.09
CA GLN A 196 -7.22 -39.40 -7.55
C GLN A 196 -7.60 -38.21 -8.45
N ALA A 197 -6.94 -38.05 -9.60
CA ALA A 197 -7.03 -36.84 -10.41
C ALA A 197 -8.45 -36.50 -10.87
N ASP A 198 -9.24 -37.49 -11.31
CA ASP A 198 -10.65 -37.27 -11.67
C ASP A 198 -11.44 -36.65 -10.50
N SER A 199 -11.28 -37.18 -9.29
CA SER A 199 -11.95 -36.64 -8.10
C SER A 199 -11.46 -35.25 -7.70
N LEU A 200 -10.16 -34.96 -7.86
CA LEU A 200 -9.59 -33.64 -7.54
C LEU A 200 -10.02 -32.57 -8.55
N VAL A 201 -10.10 -32.92 -9.83
CA VAL A 201 -10.66 -32.06 -10.87
C VAL A 201 -12.13 -31.78 -10.60
N ASP A 202 -12.90 -32.79 -10.22
CA ASP A 202 -14.31 -32.62 -9.88
C ASP A 202 -14.49 -31.71 -8.64
N VAL A 203 -13.60 -31.82 -7.64
CA VAL A 203 -13.57 -30.91 -6.48
C VAL A 203 -13.22 -29.47 -6.88
N ALA A 204 -12.21 -29.26 -7.72
CA ALA A 204 -11.82 -27.92 -8.19
C ALA A 204 -12.91 -27.26 -9.05
N MET A 205 -13.51 -28.02 -9.97
CA MET A 205 -14.65 -27.59 -10.78
C MET A 205 -15.86 -27.28 -9.89
N ALA A 206 -16.12 -28.10 -8.88
CA ALA A 206 -17.22 -27.89 -7.93
C ALA A 206 -16.97 -26.67 -7.03
N ARG A 207 -15.74 -26.39 -6.60
CA ARG A 207 -15.40 -25.19 -5.81
C ARG A 207 -15.48 -23.91 -6.63
N SER A 208 -14.95 -23.95 -7.86
CA SER A 208 -15.09 -22.87 -8.84
C SER A 208 -16.56 -22.59 -9.16
N ALA A 209 -17.36 -23.65 -9.35
CA ALA A 209 -18.80 -23.52 -9.53
C ALA A 209 -19.55 -23.13 -8.23
N ALA A 210 -19.07 -23.54 -7.05
CA ALA A 210 -19.69 -23.23 -5.76
C ALA A 210 -19.42 -21.79 -5.30
N GLY A 211 -18.39 -21.14 -5.85
CA GLY A 211 -18.27 -19.68 -5.84
C GLY A 211 -19.46 -18.98 -6.50
N ASP A 212 -20.20 -19.68 -7.37
CA ASP A 212 -21.37 -19.17 -8.11
C ASP A 212 -22.68 -19.96 -7.87
N ALA A 213 -22.68 -21.12 -7.19
CA ALA A 213 -23.86 -21.96 -6.99
C ALA A 213 -23.84 -22.79 -5.69
N GLY A 214 -24.90 -22.63 -4.87
CA GLY A 214 -25.17 -23.47 -3.69
C GLY A 214 -25.38 -24.97 -3.98
N PRO A 215 -25.55 -25.81 -2.95
CA PRO A 215 -25.12 -27.22 -2.96
C PRO A 215 -26.09 -28.17 -3.69
N GLY A 216 -25.53 -29.10 -4.50
CA GLY A 216 -26.22 -30.29 -5.03
C GLY A 216 -25.21 -31.35 -5.52
N GLY A 217 -25.23 -32.55 -4.93
CA GLY A 217 -24.28 -33.65 -5.22
C GLY A 217 -24.83 -34.76 -6.16
N PRO A 218 -23.99 -35.70 -6.65
CA PRO A 218 -24.40 -36.74 -7.62
C PRO A 218 -24.54 -38.18 -7.06
N ASP A 219 -25.23 -39.01 -7.85
CA ASP A 219 -25.88 -40.32 -7.61
C ASP A 219 -24.95 -41.55 -7.81
N PRO A 220 -25.07 -42.67 -7.04
CA PRO A 220 -24.15 -43.80 -7.10
C PRO A 220 -24.82 -45.10 -7.62
N GLU A 221 -24.66 -45.45 -8.90
CA GLU A 221 -25.04 -46.78 -9.39
C GLU A 221 -23.97 -47.36 -10.35
N ALA A 222 -23.10 -48.22 -9.83
CA ALA A 222 -22.30 -49.17 -10.60
C ALA A 222 -21.91 -50.38 -9.71
N GLU A 223 -22.51 -51.55 -9.97
CA GLU A 223 -22.25 -52.82 -9.24
C GLU A 223 -21.16 -53.69 -9.90
N PRO A 224 -20.35 -54.46 -9.13
CA PRO A 224 -19.50 -55.54 -9.65
C PRO A 224 -19.99 -56.97 -9.32
N ASP A 225 -19.65 -57.91 -10.21
CA ASP A 225 -20.03 -59.34 -10.31
C ASP A 225 -19.36 -60.26 -9.25
N PRO A 226 -19.98 -61.40 -8.83
CA PRO A 226 -19.61 -62.13 -7.62
C PRO A 226 -18.82 -63.42 -7.91
N PHE A 227 -17.93 -63.85 -7.00
CA PHE A 227 -17.74 -65.26 -6.58
C PHE A 227 -16.60 -65.37 -5.54
N VAL A 228 -16.93 -65.36 -4.24
CA VAL A 228 -16.20 -66.04 -3.15
C VAL A 228 -17.21 -66.42 -2.06
N ASP A 229 -17.09 -67.59 -1.46
CA ASP A 229 -17.93 -68.08 -0.36
C ASP A 229 -17.54 -67.38 0.97
N VAL A 230 -18.43 -66.52 1.50
CA VAL A 230 -18.13 -65.53 2.57
C VAL A 230 -18.74 -65.90 3.94
N SER A 231 -19.48 -67.01 4.08
CA SER A 231 -20.43 -67.11 5.21
C SER A 231 -19.83 -67.14 6.62
N ALA A 232 -18.56 -67.54 6.80
CA ALA A 232 -17.87 -67.52 8.10
C ALA A 232 -16.97 -66.28 8.31
N ALA A 233 -16.66 -65.55 7.24
CA ALA A 233 -15.95 -64.28 7.29
C ALA A 233 -16.92 -63.09 7.38
N ALA A 234 -18.18 -63.28 6.94
CA ALA A 234 -19.22 -62.26 6.88
C ALA A 234 -19.47 -61.59 8.24
N ASP A 235 -19.66 -62.38 9.30
CA ASP A 235 -19.97 -61.82 10.64
C ASP A 235 -18.81 -60.98 11.21
N THR A 236 -17.57 -61.38 10.92
CA THR A 236 -16.38 -60.66 11.40
C THR A 236 -16.10 -59.42 10.55
N ILE A 237 -16.36 -59.51 9.23
CA ILE A 237 -16.28 -58.39 8.30
C ILE A 237 -17.37 -57.36 8.61
N GLU A 238 -18.59 -57.79 8.96
CA GLU A 238 -19.70 -56.91 9.31
C GLU A 238 -19.42 -56.15 10.62
N ALA A 239 -18.90 -56.85 11.64
CA ALA A 239 -18.47 -56.22 12.90
C ALA A 239 -17.35 -55.19 12.68
N LEU A 240 -16.31 -55.54 11.90
CA LEU A 240 -15.23 -54.62 11.56
C LEU A 240 -15.69 -53.46 10.67
N SER A 241 -16.66 -53.70 9.77
CA SER A 241 -17.24 -52.65 8.93
C SER A 241 -18.04 -51.62 9.73
N GLY A 242 -18.72 -52.07 10.80
CA GLY A 242 -19.39 -51.20 11.75
C GLY A 242 -18.42 -50.30 12.51
N GLU A 243 -17.34 -50.89 13.02
CA GLU A 243 -16.31 -50.15 13.76
C GLU A 243 -15.55 -49.15 12.86
N VAL A 244 -15.25 -49.53 11.62
CA VAL A 244 -14.68 -48.62 10.61
C VAL A 244 -15.65 -47.50 10.26
N ALA A 245 -16.95 -47.77 10.18
CA ALA A 245 -17.96 -46.75 9.92
C ALA A 245 -18.08 -45.75 11.08
N ASP A 246 -17.98 -46.23 12.32
CA ASP A 246 -17.99 -45.38 13.51
C ASP A 246 -16.75 -44.49 13.59
N LEU A 247 -15.56 -45.04 13.29
CA LEU A 247 -14.31 -44.29 13.22
C LEU A 247 -14.31 -43.25 12.10
N ARG A 248 -14.88 -43.56 10.93
CA ARG A 248 -15.03 -42.60 9.82
C ARG A 248 -15.91 -41.43 10.23
N ARG A 249 -17.06 -41.69 10.87
CA ARG A 249 -17.95 -40.62 11.35
C ARG A 249 -17.27 -39.74 12.40
N ALA A 250 -16.46 -40.31 13.29
CA ALA A 250 -15.70 -39.54 14.27
C ALA A 250 -14.60 -38.67 13.62
N LEU A 251 -13.88 -39.21 12.62
CA LEU A 251 -12.86 -38.47 11.88
C LEU A 251 -13.47 -37.35 11.02
N GLU A 252 -14.62 -37.60 10.40
CA GLU A 252 -15.38 -36.61 9.62
C GLU A 252 -15.85 -35.47 10.51
N ALA A 253 -16.36 -35.76 11.71
CA ALA A 253 -16.76 -34.75 12.69
C ALA A 253 -15.58 -33.90 13.20
N GLU A 254 -14.40 -34.50 13.38
CA GLU A 254 -13.20 -33.75 13.75
C GLU A 254 -12.68 -32.89 12.59
N ARG A 255 -12.73 -33.41 11.35
CA ARG A 255 -12.36 -32.66 10.15
C ARG A 255 -13.28 -31.47 9.93
N SER A 256 -14.61 -31.65 10.04
CA SER A 256 -15.56 -30.55 9.89
C SER A 256 -15.35 -29.46 10.94
N ALA A 257 -15.05 -29.82 12.19
CA ALA A 257 -14.76 -28.85 13.24
C ALA A 257 -13.44 -28.08 12.99
N ARG A 258 -12.43 -28.73 12.41
CA ARG A 258 -11.17 -28.07 12.01
C ARG A 258 -11.35 -27.17 10.80
N GLU A 259 -12.14 -27.59 9.82
CA GLU A 259 -12.48 -26.80 8.63
C GLU A 259 -13.28 -25.55 9.01
N GLU A 260 -14.23 -25.66 9.94
CA GLU A 260 -15.02 -24.53 10.44
C GLU A 260 -14.13 -23.51 11.19
N LEU A 261 -13.20 -24.00 12.03
CA LEU A 261 -12.21 -23.15 12.70
C LEU A 261 -11.24 -22.49 11.72
N ALA A 262 -10.80 -23.22 10.68
CA ALA A 262 -9.91 -22.69 9.65
C ALA A 262 -10.61 -21.61 8.80
N ALA A 263 -11.87 -21.81 8.42
CA ALA A 263 -12.67 -20.84 7.69
C ALA A 263 -12.95 -19.57 8.53
N GLU A 264 -13.15 -19.72 9.85
CA GLU A 264 -13.29 -18.57 10.76
C GLU A 264 -11.99 -17.75 10.87
N LEU A 265 -10.82 -18.40 10.85
CA LEU A 265 -9.51 -17.74 10.85
C LEU A 265 -9.16 -17.08 9.51
N GLU A 266 -9.50 -17.70 8.38
CA GLU A 266 -9.25 -17.15 7.03
C GLU A 266 -10.17 -15.98 6.68
N SER A 267 -11.46 -16.06 7.07
CA SER A 267 -12.40 -14.96 6.89
C SER A 267 -12.07 -13.76 7.79
N GLY A 268 -11.54 -13.99 8.99
CA GLY A 268 -10.99 -12.93 9.86
C GLY A 268 -9.64 -12.38 9.39
N GLY A 269 -8.82 -13.20 8.72
CA GLY A 269 -7.44 -12.87 8.33
C GLY A 269 -7.30 -12.17 6.98
N SER A 270 -8.12 -12.51 5.98
CA SER A 270 -8.00 -12.01 4.60
C SER A 270 -8.28 -10.51 4.46
N GLY A 271 -9.37 -10.02 5.04
CA GLY A 271 -9.69 -8.59 5.05
C GLY A 271 -8.70 -7.75 5.87
N ALA A 272 -8.23 -8.29 6.99
CA ALA A 272 -7.23 -7.65 7.84
C ALA A 272 -5.84 -7.63 7.19
N ALA A 273 -5.45 -8.68 6.46
CA ALA A 273 -4.19 -8.76 5.74
C ALA A 273 -4.17 -7.86 4.49
N ALA A 274 -5.27 -7.81 3.74
CA ALA A 274 -5.45 -6.87 2.62
C ALA A 274 -5.45 -5.40 3.11
N LEU A 275 -6.12 -5.13 4.24
CA LEU A 275 -6.06 -3.82 4.87
C LEU A 275 -4.65 -3.49 5.39
N ALA A 276 -3.95 -4.46 5.98
CA ALA A 276 -2.60 -4.27 6.50
C ALA A 276 -1.56 -4.00 5.40
N THR A 277 -1.70 -4.64 4.23
CA THR A 277 -0.85 -4.39 3.05
C THR A 277 -1.13 -3.02 2.46
N LEU A 278 -2.40 -2.64 2.27
CA LEU A 278 -2.77 -1.28 1.84
C LEU A 278 -2.27 -0.20 2.81
N LEU A 279 -2.40 -0.43 4.13
CA LEU A 279 -1.89 0.49 5.15
C LEU A 279 -0.36 0.58 5.13
N ARG A 280 0.35 -0.52 4.87
CA ARG A 280 1.82 -0.54 4.76
C ARG A 280 2.30 0.23 3.53
N ASP A 281 1.68 0.01 2.38
CA ASP A 281 2.05 0.70 1.14
C ASP A 281 1.75 2.21 1.24
N VAL A 282 0.62 2.57 1.84
CA VAL A 282 0.30 3.97 2.15
C VAL A 282 1.32 4.55 3.13
N TRP A 283 1.75 3.79 4.14
CA TRP A 283 2.74 4.23 5.12
C TRP A 283 4.12 4.46 4.50
N GLU A 284 4.58 3.59 3.60
CA GLU A 284 5.86 3.75 2.90
C GLU A 284 5.84 4.95 1.94
N GLN A 285 4.76 5.11 1.19
CA GLN A 285 4.57 6.27 0.30
C GLN A 285 4.47 7.58 1.09
N LEU A 286 3.72 7.58 2.21
CA LEU A 286 3.64 8.71 3.12
C LEU A 286 4.99 9.02 3.77
N GLY A 287 5.80 8.01 4.11
CA GLY A 287 7.14 8.23 4.69
C GLY A 287 8.05 9.08 3.81
N SER A 288 8.04 8.83 2.49
CA SER A 288 8.82 9.62 1.52
C SER A 288 8.32 11.07 1.40
N ALA A 289 7.00 11.27 1.37
CA ALA A 289 6.38 12.58 1.27
C ALA A 289 6.49 13.39 2.57
N ILE A 290 6.29 12.75 3.73
CA ILE A 290 6.45 13.33 5.06
C ILE A 290 7.91 13.74 5.30
N GLY A 291 8.86 12.92 4.84
CA GLY A 291 10.29 13.25 4.91
C GLY A 291 10.63 14.51 4.11
N LEU A 292 10.23 14.57 2.83
CA LEU A 292 10.47 15.74 2.00
C LEU A 292 9.72 16.98 2.51
N TRP A 293 8.47 16.80 2.95
CA TRP A 293 7.68 17.83 3.62
C TRP A 293 8.43 18.41 4.82
N SER A 294 8.95 17.54 5.70
CA SER A 294 9.67 17.95 6.90
C SER A 294 10.93 18.73 6.55
N ILE A 295 11.69 18.29 5.55
CA ILE A 295 12.88 19.00 5.08
C ILE A 295 12.50 20.35 4.47
N TYR A 296 11.51 20.39 3.57
CA TYR A 296 11.02 21.61 2.92
C TYR A 296 10.58 22.65 3.95
N PHE A 297 9.71 22.28 4.91
CA PHE A 297 9.25 23.21 5.95
C PHE A 297 10.37 23.64 6.87
N THR A 298 11.23 22.70 7.32
CA THR A 298 12.32 23.01 8.25
C THR A 298 13.30 24.00 7.65
N VAL A 299 13.76 23.74 6.42
CA VAL A 299 14.73 24.60 5.74
C VAL A 299 14.11 25.96 5.43
N LEU A 300 12.93 26.01 4.80
CA LEU A 300 12.36 27.27 4.35
C LEU A 300 11.91 28.15 5.52
N LEU A 301 11.24 27.58 6.53
CA LEU A 301 10.85 28.37 7.71
C LEU A 301 12.08 28.92 8.44
N THR A 302 13.20 28.20 8.48
CA THR A 302 14.41 28.70 9.13
C THR A 302 15.11 29.77 8.27
N VAL A 303 15.34 29.48 6.98
CA VAL A 303 16.11 30.35 6.07
C VAL A 303 15.32 31.60 5.67
N TRP A 304 14.00 31.49 5.47
CA TRP A 304 13.12 32.60 5.12
C TRP A 304 12.34 33.16 6.32
N ASN A 305 12.88 32.99 7.53
CA ASN A 305 12.41 33.68 8.73
C ASN A 305 10.90 33.48 9.01
N GLY A 306 10.43 32.24 8.92
CA GLY A 306 9.04 31.85 9.18
C GLY A 306 8.16 31.82 7.93
N GLN A 307 8.74 31.88 6.73
CA GLN A 307 8.00 31.80 5.46
C GLN A 307 8.33 30.52 4.68
N THR A 308 7.31 30.00 3.99
CA THR A 308 7.42 29.00 2.92
C THR A 308 7.05 29.66 1.59
N VAL A 309 7.14 28.93 0.47
CA VAL A 309 6.75 29.48 -0.85
C VAL A 309 5.30 29.98 -0.81
N GLY A 310 4.36 29.15 -0.35
CA GLY A 310 2.95 29.53 -0.26
C GLY A 310 2.69 30.68 0.71
N LYS A 311 3.32 30.66 1.89
CA LYS A 311 3.16 31.72 2.90
C LYS A 311 3.70 33.06 2.40
N ARG A 312 4.86 33.05 1.72
CA ARG A 312 5.45 34.24 1.11
C ARG A 312 4.57 34.81 0.01
N LEU A 313 4.01 33.95 -0.86
CA LEU A 313 3.07 34.36 -1.92
C LEU A 313 1.79 35.00 -1.36
N LEU A 314 1.33 34.58 -0.19
CA LEU A 314 0.15 35.15 0.47
C LEU A 314 0.46 36.24 1.51
N GLY A 315 1.73 36.58 1.69
CA GLY A 315 2.20 37.63 2.59
C GLY A 315 1.91 37.33 4.05
N ILE A 316 2.05 36.08 4.47
CA ILE A 316 1.90 35.66 5.86
C ILE A 316 3.21 35.06 6.37
N ARG A 317 3.47 35.19 7.68
CA ARG A 317 4.73 34.74 8.30
C ARG A 317 4.49 34.14 9.67
N VAL A 318 5.27 33.12 9.99
CA VAL A 318 5.27 32.44 11.30
C VAL A 318 6.25 33.15 12.22
N VAL A 319 5.85 33.37 13.47
CA VAL A 319 6.67 34.02 14.50
C VAL A 319 6.56 33.21 15.79
N GLY A 320 7.66 33.08 16.54
CA GLY A 320 7.62 32.54 17.90
C GLY A 320 6.87 33.49 18.83
N LEU A 321 6.15 32.93 19.82
CA LEU A 321 5.47 33.74 20.85
C LEU A 321 6.46 34.50 21.74
N ASP A 322 7.69 34.00 21.83
CA ASP A 322 8.83 34.61 22.52
C ASP A 322 9.49 35.75 21.72
N GLY A 323 8.92 36.14 20.57
CA GLY A 323 9.47 37.17 19.68
C GLY A 323 10.69 36.71 18.89
N SER A 324 11.18 35.49 19.11
CA SER A 324 12.37 34.98 18.45
C SER A 324 12.07 34.54 17.01
N ARG A 325 13.15 34.42 16.23
CA ARG A 325 13.07 33.86 14.86
C ARG A 325 12.88 32.36 14.96
N ILE A 326 12.15 31.78 14.00
CA ILE A 326 11.97 30.32 13.94
C ILE A 326 13.32 29.66 13.67
N GLY A 327 13.83 28.95 14.68
CA GLY A 327 15.04 28.13 14.57
C GLY A 327 14.77 26.76 13.92
N TRP A 328 15.86 26.06 13.58
CA TRP A 328 15.82 24.73 12.96
C TRP A 328 14.94 23.73 13.72
N TRP A 329 15.11 23.68 15.05
CA TRP A 329 14.38 22.73 15.90
C TRP A 329 12.88 23.05 15.95
N HIS A 330 12.52 24.31 16.23
CA HIS A 330 11.12 24.76 16.20
C HIS A 330 10.45 24.51 14.84
N ALA A 331 11.17 24.74 13.73
CA ALA A 331 10.64 24.48 12.39
C ALA A 331 10.36 22.98 12.16
N PHE A 332 11.26 22.11 12.63
CA PHE A 332 11.12 20.65 12.53
C PHE A 332 9.97 20.11 13.40
N GLU A 333 9.89 20.53 14.67
CA GLU A 333 8.77 20.18 15.55
C GLU A 333 7.44 20.63 14.97
N ARG A 334 7.40 21.83 14.39
CA ARG A 334 6.20 22.35 13.73
C ARG A 334 5.84 21.51 12.51
N ALA A 335 6.83 21.03 11.74
CA ALA A 335 6.62 20.11 10.62
C ALA A 335 5.96 18.79 11.08
N GLY A 336 6.45 18.20 12.18
CA GLY A 336 5.84 17.03 12.82
C GLY A 336 4.43 17.30 13.36
N GLY A 337 4.18 18.50 13.89
CA GLY A 337 2.85 18.92 14.33
C GLY A 337 1.78 18.90 13.23
N TYR A 338 2.14 19.02 11.94
CA TYR A 338 1.17 18.85 10.85
C TYR A 338 0.69 17.39 10.75
N VAL A 339 1.58 16.42 11.00
CA VAL A 339 1.21 15.00 11.04
C VAL A 339 0.23 14.75 12.19
N ALA A 340 0.45 15.34 13.37
CA ALA A 340 -0.50 15.28 14.48
C ALA A 340 -1.86 15.93 14.13
N GLY A 341 -1.85 17.03 13.38
CA GLY A 341 -3.08 17.66 12.86
C GLY A 341 -3.87 16.76 11.90
N LEU A 342 -3.19 15.95 11.09
CA LEU A 342 -3.82 14.94 10.23
C LEU A 342 -4.35 13.76 11.05
N ALA A 343 -3.54 13.26 12.00
CA ALA A 343 -3.91 12.13 12.87
C ALA A 343 -5.16 12.42 13.73
N THR A 344 -5.41 13.69 14.04
CA THR A 344 -6.63 14.14 14.75
C THR A 344 -7.84 14.35 13.82
N GLY A 345 -7.82 13.83 12.60
CA GLY A 345 -8.93 13.93 11.64
C GLY A 345 -9.17 15.36 11.17
N LEU A 346 -8.11 16.14 10.97
CA LEU A 346 -8.13 17.58 10.64
C LEU A 346 -8.64 18.51 11.75
N LEU A 347 -9.12 17.97 12.88
CA LEU A 347 -9.61 18.78 13.99
C LEU A 347 -8.52 19.71 14.54
N GLY A 348 -7.26 19.24 14.59
CA GLY A 348 -6.12 20.06 14.99
C GLY A 348 -5.86 21.28 14.10
N PHE A 349 -6.29 21.25 12.83
CA PHE A 349 -6.27 22.42 11.94
C PHE A 349 -7.51 23.29 12.10
N ALA A 350 -8.68 22.68 12.32
CA ALA A 350 -9.94 23.40 12.54
C ALA A 350 -9.91 24.33 13.76
N GLN A 351 -8.99 24.10 14.71
CA GLN A 351 -8.75 25.01 15.84
C GLN A 351 -8.55 26.48 15.45
N VAL A 352 -8.04 26.76 14.25
CA VAL A 352 -7.90 28.11 13.71
C VAL A 352 -9.20 28.93 13.74
N PHE A 353 -10.37 28.28 13.71
CA PHE A 353 -11.67 28.94 13.67
C PHE A 353 -12.14 29.45 15.04
N TRP A 354 -11.78 28.78 16.13
CA TRP A 354 -12.24 29.10 17.49
C TRP A 354 -11.13 29.52 18.45
N ASP A 355 -9.87 29.26 18.13
CA ASP A 355 -8.75 29.65 18.99
C ASP A 355 -8.56 31.18 19.04
N PRO A 356 -8.39 31.78 20.24
CA PRO A 356 -8.22 33.24 20.40
C PRO A 356 -7.07 33.83 19.58
N ASN A 357 -5.95 33.12 19.43
CA ASN A 357 -4.81 33.56 18.63
C ASN A 357 -4.76 32.87 17.24
N ARG A 358 -5.88 32.25 16.84
CA ARG A 358 -6.00 31.44 15.61
C ARG A 358 -4.89 30.39 15.49
N GLN A 359 -4.45 29.78 16.58
CA GLN A 359 -3.39 28.78 16.54
C GLN A 359 -3.94 27.41 16.16
N CYS A 360 -3.28 26.74 15.22
CA CYS A 360 -3.48 25.32 14.95
C CYS A 360 -2.69 24.45 15.94
N ILE A 361 -2.92 23.13 15.94
CA ILE A 361 -2.18 22.21 16.82
C ILE A 361 -0.65 22.30 16.68
N HIS A 362 -0.16 22.42 15.45
CA HIS A 362 1.28 22.58 15.16
C HIS A 362 1.84 23.93 15.61
N ASP A 363 0.99 24.96 15.69
CA ASP A 363 1.37 26.26 16.21
C ASP A 363 1.46 26.22 17.74
N LYS A 364 0.52 25.53 18.39
CA LYS A 364 0.47 25.36 19.85
C LYS A 364 1.61 24.52 20.40
N ILE A 365 1.94 23.41 19.74
CA ILE A 365 3.03 22.52 20.16
C ILE A 365 4.36 23.28 20.28
N VAL A 366 4.61 24.22 19.36
CA VAL A 366 5.89 24.95 19.27
C VAL A 366 5.81 26.36 19.86
N GLY A 367 4.62 26.82 20.27
CA GLY A 367 4.44 28.19 20.75
C GLY A 367 4.70 29.23 19.65
N THR A 368 4.02 29.10 18.52
CA THR A 368 4.14 30.02 17.36
C THR A 368 2.79 30.60 16.96
N VAL A 369 2.81 31.73 16.24
CA VAL A 369 1.63 32.35 15.63
C VAL A 369 1.91 32.75 14.19
N VAL A 370 0.85 32.87 13.38
CA VAL A 370 0.97 33.30 11.98
C VAL A 370 0.36 34.69 11.82
N VAL A 371 1.21 35.65 11.48
CA VAL A 371 0.86 37.06 11.26
C VAL A 371 0.66 37.36 9.78
N ASP A 372 -0.19 38.34 9.48
CA ASP A 372 -0.39 38.89 8.13
C ASP A 372 0.52 40.10 7.93
N GLU A 373 1.51 40.00 7.05
CA GLU A 373 2.47 41.09 6.79
C GLU A 373 1.88 42.20 5.92
N ARG A 374 0.70 41.97 5.33
CA ARG A 374 0.04 42.95 4.46
C ARG A 374 -0.91 43.87 5.22
N ALA A 375 -1.22 43.53 6.47
CA ALA A 375 -2.09 44.33 7.31
C ALA A 375 -1.25 45.22 8.23
N GLU A 376 -1.71 46.44 8.45
CA GLU A 376 -1.04 47.36 9.36
C GLU A 376 -1.24 46.91 10.80
N ARG A 377 -0.20 47.12 11.62
CA ARG A 377 -0.29 46.94 13.07
C ARG A 377 -1.35 47.89 13.61
N VAL A 378 -2.24 47.39 14.46
CA VAL A 378 -3.26 48.23 15.10
C VAL A 378 -2.54 49.21 16.04
N PRO A 379 -2.62 50.54 15.81
CA PRO A 379 -1.94 51.54 16.65
C PRO A 379 -2.57 51.61 18.04
N GLY A 380 -1.75 51.87 19.06
CA GLY A 380 -2.17 52.06 20.44
C GLY A 380 -1.76 50.91 21.37
N ALA A 381 -1.81 51.17 22.68
CA ALA A 381 -1.71 50.09 23.66
C ALA A 381 -2.92 49.19 23.41
N TRP A 382 -2.71 47.95 23.00
CA TRP A 382 -3.72 46.87 22.90
C TRP A 382 -4.71 46.85 24.08
N GLN A 383 -4.27 47.36 25.25
CA GLN A 383 -5.05 47.65 26.44
C GLN A 383 -6.24 48.59 26.21
N GLU A 384 -6.15 49.66 25.41
CA GLU A 384 -7.26 50.59 25.14
C GLU A 384 -8.32 49.96 24.23
N ALA A 385 -7.89 49.23 23.21
CA ALA A 385 -8.77 48.47 22.32
C ALA A 385 -9.52 47.36 23.08
N TRP A 386 -8.86 46.72 24.06
CA TRP A 386 -9.47 45.69 24.91
C TRP A 386 -10.32 46.26 26.04
N ALA A 387 -9.90 47.34 26.70
CA ALA A 387 -10.61 47.97 27.81
C ALA A 387 -11.96 48.58 27.37
N ALA A 388 -12.03 49.12 26.16
CA ALA A 388 -13.29 49.55 25.53
C ALA A 388 -14.27 48.38 25.31
N THR A 389 -13.76 47.15 25.26
CA THR A 389 -14.55 45.93 25.04
C THR A 389 -14.96 45.27 26.36
N ALA A 390 -14.08 45.26 27.37
CA ALA A 390 -14.37 44.74 28.71
C ALA A 390 -15.47 45.55 29.44
N THR A 391 -15.45 46.88 29.27
CA THR A 391 -16.50 47.78 29.80
C THR A 391 -17.87 47.56 29.16
N HIS A 392 -17.94 47.08 27.92
CA HIS A 392 -19.22 46.77 27.26
C HIS A 392 -19.81 45.40 27.67
N ASN A 393 -18.98 44.44 28.07
CA ASN A 393 -19.44 43.13 28.55
C ASN A 393 -19.87 43.14 30.03
N HIS A 394 -19.25 43.95 30.90
CA HIS A 394 -19.74 44.14 32.27
C HIS A 394 -21.08 44.91 32.33
N GLY A 395 -21.46 45.63 31.28
CA GLY A 395 -22.79 46.26 31.17
C GLY A 395 -23.91 45.33 30.71
N LYS A 396 -23.61 44.05 30.39
CA LYS A 396 -24.60 43.04 29.94
C LYS A 396 -24.77 41.87 30.92
N THR A 397 -24.03 41.88 32.03
CA THR A 397 -24.12 40.87 33.10
C THR A 397 -24.22 41.57 34.45
N GLU A 398 -25.33 42.25 34.70
CA GLU A 398 -25.97 42.42 36.03
C GLU A 398 -27.10 43.45 35.93
N PRO A 399 -28.28 43.15 36.51
CA PRO A 399 -29.11 41.96 36.34
C PRO A 399 -30.31 42.19 35.41
#